data_AF-A0A959V4Z2-F1
#
_entry.id   AF-A0A959V4Z2-F1
#
_cell.length_a   1.000
_cell.length_b   1.000
_cell.length_c   1.000
_cell.angle_alpha   90.00
_cell.angle_beta   90.00
_cell.angle_gamma   90.00
#
_symmetry.space_group_name_H-M   'P 1'
#
loop_
_entity.id
_entity.type
_entity.pdbx_description
1 polymer ?
#
loop_
_entity_poly.entity_id
_entity_poly.type
_entity_poly.pdbx_seq_one_letter_code
_entity_poly.pdbx_strand_id
1 'polypeptide(L)'
;TAIGLKAMHAVKLHKIYRSYGMPNDLLVKLNIAQCTLREVEIKPVYRVGEQSKMKVMKVIPRVSRLLIKSFFIRLWRKYLFKDFHPLFIFYNYAFLALLITLPYAWKIGRAFWTGTVVNTEPLIAFLFLATSGFQALIFAMWMDMQDNERLYK
;
A
#
# COMPACT_ATOMS: atom_id res chain seq x y z
N THR A 1 10.44 -0.02 -20.88
CA THR A 1 11.17 0.18 -19.61
C THR A 1 12.64 -0.10 -19.83
N ALA A 2 13.51 0.81 -19.42
CA ALA A 2 14.96 0.58 -19.36
C ALA A 2 15.38 0.46 -17.89
N ILE A 3 16.42 -0.33 -17.62
CA ILE A 3 16.97 -0.52 -16.28
C ILE A 3 18.50 -0.57 -16.35
N GLY A 4 19.19 0.19 -15.49
CA GLY A 4 20.65 0.18 -15.43
C GLY A 4 21.20 -1.12 -14.85
N LEU A 5 22.43 -1.49 -15.23
CA LEU A 5 23.09 -2.73 -14.80
C LEU A 5 23.15 -2.87 -13.26
N LYS A 6 23.48 -1.80 -12.54
CA LYS A 6 23.51 -1.79 -11.06
C LYS A 6 22.15 -2.14 -10.46
N ALA A 7 21.07 -1.54 -10.96
CA ALA A 7 19.72 -1.80 -10.50
C ALA A 7 19.26 -3.23 -10.86
N MET A 8 19.68 -3.73 -12.02
CA MET A 8 19.40 -5.10 -12.46
C MET A 8 20.02 -6.15 -11.51
N HIS A 9 21.28 -5.95 -11.09
CA HIS A 9 21.95 -6.84 -10.12
C HIS A 9 21.40 -6.72 -8.70
N ALA A 10 20.82 -5.57 -8.34
CA ALA A 10 20.21 -5.37 -7.02
C ALA A 10 18.90 -6.16 -6.82
N VAL A 11 18.29 -6.66 -7.90
CA VAL A 11 16.99 -7.34 -7.87
C VAL A 11 17.10 -8.78 -8.41
N LYS A 12 16.47 -9.73 -7.72
CA LYS A 12 16.41 -11.13 -8.19
C LYS A 12 15.42 -11.25 -9.36
N LEU A 13 15.92 -11.04 -10.58
CA LEU A 13 15.13 -11.05 -11.83
C LEU A 13 14.24 -12.28 -11.98
N HIS A 14 14.79 -13.46 -11.68
CA HIS A 14 14.07 -14.74 -11.79
C HIS A 14 12.87 -14.88 -10.83
N LYS A 15 12.74 -13.99 -9.84
CA LYS A 15 11.62 -13.96 -8.88
C LYS A 15 10.61 -12.85 -9.18
N ILE A 16 10.72 -12.16 -10.31
CA ILE A 16 9.76 -11.12 -10.70
C ILE A 16 8.40 -11.74 -11.03
N TYR A 17 7.33 -11.13 -10.53
CA TYR A 17 5.96 -11.53 -10.77
C TYR A 17 5.68 -11.53 -12.27
N ARG A 18 4.97 -12.56 -12.75
CA ARG A 18 4.68 -12.73 -14.18
C ARG A 18 3.37 -12.02 -14.57
N SER A 19 3.17 -11.75 -15.87
CA SER A 19 1.95 -11.12 -16.40
C SER A 19 1.77 -9.66 -15.94
N TYR A 20 0.53 -9.16 -15.86
CA TYR A 20 0.19 -7.76 -15.66
C TYR A 20 0.69 -7.14 -14.35
N GLY A 21 1.01 -7.95 -13.33
CA GLY A 21 1.57 -7.46 -12.07
C GLY A 21 3.08 -7.20 -12.11
N MET A 22 3.76 -7.58 -13.19
CA MET A 22 5.22 -7.48 -13.33
C MET A 22 5.77 -6.08 -13.06
N PRO A 23 5.23 -4.99 -13.66
CA PRO A 23 5.78 -3.66 -13.44
C PRO A 23 5.70 -3.23 -11.97
N ASN A 24 4.56 -3.49 -11.31
CA ASN A 24 4.36 -3.13 -9.91
C ASN A 24 5.31 -3.89 -8.96
N ASP A 25 5.49 -5.19 -9.18
CA ASP A 25 6.43 -5.99 -8.38
C ASP A 25 7.89 -5.55 -8.60
N LEU A 26 8.26 -5.22 -9.84
CA LEU A 26 9.59 -4.69 -10.15
C LEU A 26 9.83 -3.35 -9.44
N LEU A 27 8.88 -2.41 -9.51
CA LEU A 27 8.98 -1.10 -8.86
C LEU A 27 9.13 -1.23 -7.34
N VAL A 28 8.36 -2.11 -6.69
CA VAL A 28 8.49 -2.34 -5.25
C VAL A 28 9.87 -2.89 -4.89
N LYS A 29 10.40 -3.83 -5.68
CA LYS A 29 11.73 -4.40 -5.43
C LYS A 29 12.85 -3.37 -5.63
N LEU A 30 12.74 -2.54 -6.65
CA LEU A 30 13.66 -1.43 -6.90
C LEU A 30 13.61 -0.40 -5.75
N ASN A 31 12.42 -0.12 -5.23
CA ASN A 31 12.24 0.76 -4.08
C ASN A 31 12.91 0.20 -2.81
N ILE A 32 12.73 -1.10 -2.51
CA ILE A 32 13.43 -1.77 -1.39
C ILE A 32 14.96 -1.71 -1.59
N ALA A 33 15.41 -1.83 -2.83
CA ALA A 33 16.81 -1.70 -3.21
C ALA A 33 17.32 -0.24 -3.25
N GLN A 34 16.50 0.77 -2.95
CA GLN A 34 16.84 2.19 -2.98
C GLN A 34 17.34 2.67 -4.36
N CYS A 35 16.77 2.09 -5.44
CA CYS A 35 17.05 2.52 -6.81
C CYS A 35 16.21 3.73 -7.19
N THR A 36 16.77 4.66 -7.95
CA THR A 36 16.07 5.83 -8.46
C THR A 36 15.22 5.49 -9.69
N LEU A 37 14.11 6.20 -9.87
CA LEU A 37 13.16 6.04 -10.96
C LEU A 37 12.97 7.38 -11.68
N ARG A 38 12.91 7.32 -13.01
CA ARG A 38 12.51 8.43 -13.87
C ARG A 38 11.38 8.01 -14.77
N GLU A 39 10.30 8.76 -14.77
CA GLU A 39 9.22 8.61 -15.74
C GLU A 39 9.54 9.45 -16.98
N VAL A 40 9.43 8.84 -18.14
CA VAL A 40 9.68 9.51 -19.44
C VAL A 40 8.38 9.45 -20.21
N GLU A 41 7.86 10.61 -20.60
CA GLU A 41 6.66 10.71 -21.41
C GLU A 41 6.89 10.07 -22.78
N ILE A 42 5.99 9.16 -23.16
CA ILE A 42 6.02 8.48 -24.46
C ILE A 42 4.63 8.60 -25.07
N LYS A 43 4.56 9.06 -26.32
CA LYS A 43 3.30 9.02 -27.09
C LYS A 43 2.96 7.56 -27.42
N PRO A 44 1.82 7.03 -26.97
CA PRO A 44 1.46 5.66 -27.26
C PRO A 44 1.14 5.52 -28.75
N VAL A 45 1.77 4.56 -29.41
CA VAL A 45 1.51 4.24 -30.81
C VAL A 45 0.66 2.98 -30.86
N TYR A 46 -0.61 3.13 -31.23
CA TYR A 46 -1.54 2.01 -31.45
C TYR A 46 -1.81 1.87 -32.95
N ARG A 47 -1.96 0.63 -33.42
CA ARG A 47 -2.44 0.41 -34.79
C ARG A 47 -3.97 0.57 -34.84
N VAL A 48 -4.48 1.03 -35.98
CA VAL A 48 -5.93 1.19 -36.20
C VAL A 48 -6.62 -0.15 -35.96
N GLY A 49 -7.59 -0.18 -35.04
CA GLY A 49 -8.36 -1.39 -34.70
C GLY A 49 -7.74 -2.29 -33.61
N GLU A 50 -6.61 -1.92 -33.00
CA GLU A 50 -6.05 -2.70 -31.89
C GLU A 50 -6.95 -2.65 -30.65
N GLN A 51 -7.39 -3.83 -30.20
CA GLN A 51 -8.14 -3.99 -28.96
C GLN A 51 -7.27 -4.63 -27.88
N SER A 52 -7.40 -4.14 -26.65
CA SER A 52 -6.68 -4.69 -25.50
C SER A 52 -7.12 -6.12 -25.20
N LYS A 53 -6.16 -7.04 -25.12
CA LYS A 53 -6.39 -8.43 -24.67
C LYS A 53 -6.66 -8.54 -23.16
N MET A 54 -6.61 -7.43 -22.44
CA MET A 54 -6.69 -7.41 -20.98
C MET A 54 -8.13 -7.64 -20.50
N LYS A 55 -8.34 -8.74 -19.77
CA LYS A 55 -9.60 -9.02 -19.08
C LYS A 55 -9.56 -8.43 -17.67
N VAL A 56 -10.03 -7.18 -17.53
CA VAL A 56 -9.94 -6.39 -16.29
C VAL A 56 -10.41 -7.16 -15.04
N MET A 57 -11.59 -7.79 -15.11
CA MET A 57 -12.15 -8.57 -14.00
C MET A 57 -11.27 -9.76 -13.57
N LYS A 58 -10.44 -10.30 -14.46
CA LYS A 58 -9.48 -11.37 -14.12
C LYS A 58 -8.16 -10.82 -13.56
N VAL A 59 -7.82 -9.57 -13.87
CA VAL A 59 -6.54 -8.94 -13.50
C VAL A 59 -6.64 -8.27 -12.13
N ILE A 60 -7.71 -7.52 -11.86
CA ILE A 60 -7.92 -6.77 -10.61
C ILE A 60 -7.64 -7.62 -9.36
N PRO A 61 -8.26 -8.80 -9.15
CA PRO A 61 -8.05 -9.55 -7.90
C PRO A 61 -6.60 -10.05 -7.75
N ARG A 62 -5.96 -10.43 -8.86
CA ARG A 62 -4.57 -10.92 -8.85
C ARG A 62 -3.59 -9.81 -8.53
N VAL A 63 -3.74 -8.66 -9.19
CA VAL A 63 -2.85 -7.50 -8.98
C VAL A 63 -3.10 -6.89 -7.59
N SER A 64 -4.35 -6.81 -7.13
CA SER A 64 -4.66 -6.31 -5.78
C SER A 64 -3.99 -7.16 -4.69
N ARG A 65 -4.08 -8.49 -4.80
CA ARG A 65 -3.39 -9.41 -3.87
C ARG A 65 -1.87 -9.23 -3.91
N LEU A 66 -1.30 -9.01 -5.10
CA LEU A 66 0.12 -8.72 -5.26
C LEU A 66 0.49 -7.41 -4.56
N LEU A 67 -0.26 -6.32 -4.79
CA LEU A 67 0.01 -5.01 -4.21
C LEU A 67 -0.05 -5.03 -2.69
N ILE A 68 -1.08 -5.67 -2.11
CA ILE A 68 -1.21 -5.83 -0.65
C ILE A 68 0.02 -6.58 -0.09
N LYS A 69 0.37 -7.72 -0.69
CA LYS A 69 1.54 -8.49 -0.26
C LYS A 69 2.83 -7.67 -0.37
N SER A 70 3.01 -6.98 -1.49
CA SER A 70 4.19 -6.15 -1.77
C SER A 70 4.30 -4.96 -0.82
N PHE A 71 3.19 -4.34 -0.44
CA PHE A 71 3.13 -3.27 0.56
C PHE A 71 3.68 -3.74 1.91
N PHE A 72 3.19 -4.87 2.44
CA PHE A 72 3.70 -5.40 3.70
C PHE A 72 5.16 -5.86 3.60
N ILE A 73 5.57 -6.48 2.49
CA ILE A 73 6.98 -6.83 2.28
C ILE A 73 7.87 -5.59 2.31
N ARG A 74 7.45 -4.49 1.66
CA ARG A 74 8.17 -3.21 1.70
C ARG A 74 8.22 -2.66 3.12
N LEU A 75 7.08 -2.66 3.81
CA LEU A 75 6.96 -2.15 5.18
C LEU A 75 7.98 -2.81 6.13
N TRP A 76 8.05 -4.13 6.11
CA TRP A 76 8.96 -4.87 6.97
C TRP A 76 10.42 -4.81 6.47
N ARG A 77 10.69 -5.04 5.18
CA ARG A 77 12.08 -5.12 4.70
C ARG A 77 12.78 -3.77 4.65
N LYS A 78 12.11 -2.74 4.17
CA LYS A 78 12.69 -1.40 4.02
C LYS A 78 12.67 -0.67 5.37
N TYR A 79 11.51 -0.59 6.01
CA TYR A 79 11.36 0.30 7.15
C TYR A 79 11.65 -0.34 8.51
N LEU A 80 11.52 -1.67 8.68
CA LEU A 80 11.94 -2.31 9.93
C LEU A 80 13.42 -2.73 9.87
N PHE A 81 13.81 -3.56 8.90
CA PHE A 81 15.13 -4.20 8.93
C PHE A 81 16.28 -3.35 8.39
N LYS A 82 16.02 -2.46 7.43
CA LYS A 82 17.09 -1.70 6.75
C LYS A 82 17.34 -0.36 7.40
N ASP A 83 16.29 0.45 7.57
CA ASP A 83 16.40 1.85 7.97
C ASP A 83 15.79 2.16 9.36
N PHE A 84 15.17 1.18 10.03
CA PHE A 84 14.40 1.33 11.28
C PHE A 84 13.62 2.66 11.38
N HIS A 85 12.73 2.89 10.42
CA HIS A 85 12.02 4.15 10.28
C HIS A 85 10.76 4.20 11.17
N PRO A 86 10.50 5.29 11.91
CA PRO A 86 9.34 5.43 12.81
C PRO A 86 8.00 5.16 12.13
N LEU A 87 7.87 5.45 10.83
CA LEU A 87 6.68 5.17 10.03
C LEU A 87 6.20 3.70 10.13
N PHE A 88 7.11 2.75 10.38
CA PHE A 88 6.73 1.36 10.62
C PHE A 88 5.79 1.26 11.83
N ILE A 89 6.11 1.95 12.93
CA ILE A 89 5.32 1.96 14.15
C ILE A 89 3.96 2.61 13.88
N PHE A 90 3.93 3.74 13.17
CA PHE A 90 2.68 4.43 12.85
C PHE A 90 1.74 3.60 11.99
N TYR A 91 2.24 2.89 10.96
CA TYR A 91 1.40 1.98 10.17
C TYR A 91 0.83 0.83 11.01
N ASN A 92 1.67 0.18 11.84
CA ASN A 92 1.20 -0.92 12.68
C ASN A 92 0.20 -0.43 13.74
N TYR A 93 0.45 0.72 14.37
CA TYR A 93 -0.50 1.36 15.29
C TYR A 93 -1.82 1.68 14.59
N ALA A 94 -1.79 2.29 13.40
CA ALA A 94 -2.99 2.63 12.64
C ALA A 94 -3.81 1.38 12.30
N PHE A 95 -3.17 0.30 11.82
CA PHE A 95 -3.88 -0.94 11.52
C PHE A 95 -4.48 -1.59 12.75
N LEU A 96 -3.77 -1.61 13.88
CA LEU A 96 -4.27 -2.17 15.14
C LEU A 96 -5.43 -1.33 15.69
N ALA A 97 -5.28 -0.01 15.73
CA ALA A 97 -6.32 0.91 16.21
C ALA A 97 -7.61 0.79 15.36
N LEU A 98 -7.48 0.77 14.04
CA LEU A 98 -8.63 0.61 13.14
C LEU A 98 -9.26 -0.78 13.23
N LEU A 99 -8.46 -1.84 13.43
CA LEU A 99 -8.98 -3.20 13.65
C LEU A 99 -9.77 -3.29 14.96
N ILE A 100 -9.24 -2.70 16.05
CA ILE A 100 -9.92 -2.65 17.36
C ILE A 100 -11.17 -1.77 17.29
N THR A 101 -11.22 -0.79 16.39
CA THR A 101 -12.41 0.07 16.18
C THR A 101 -13.61 -0.71 15.61
N LEU A 102 -13.37 -1.75 14.79
CA LEU A 102 -14.44 -2.52 14.13
C LEU A 102 -15.52 -3.11 15.07
N PRO A 103 -15.19 -3.79 16.19
CA PRO A 103 -16.22 -4.29 17.12
C PRO A 103 -17.05 -3.17 17.75
N TYR A 104 -16.46 -2.02 18.05
CA TYR A 104 -17.21 -0.85 18.55
C TYR A 104 -18.12 -0.28 17.46
N ALA A 105 -17.63 -0.18 16.23
CA ALA A 105 -18.41 0.26 15.07
C ALA A 105 -19.62 -0.66 14.84
N TRP A 106 -19.40 -1.98 14.92
CA TRP A 106 -20.47 -2.98 14.80
C TRP A 106 -21.51 -2.85 15.92
N LYS A 107 -21.07 -2.67 17.17
CA LYS A 107 -21.96 -2.48 18.32
C LYS A 107 -22.84 -1.23 18.16
N ILE A 108 -22.24 -0.12 17.74
CA ILE A 108 -22.95 1.15 17.47
C ILE A 108 -23.93 0.97 16.30
N GLY A 109 -23.50 0.35 15.20
CA GLY A 109 -24.34 0.10 14.03
C GLY A 109 -25.54 -0.80 14.33
N ARG A 110 -25.34 -1.87 15.12
CA ARG A 110 -26.46 -2.71 15.59
C ARG A 110 -27.44 -1.90 16.43
N ALA A 111 -26.94 -1.11 17.38
CA ALA A 111 -27.79 -0.34 18.28
C ALA A 111 -28.61 0.73 17.54
N PHE A 112 -28.01 1.35 16.53
CA PHE A 112 -28.71 2.27 15.62
C PHE A 112 -29.87 1.57 14.89
N TRP A 113 -29.68 0.33 14.45
CA TRP A 113 -30.72 -0.44 13.78
C TRP A 113 -31.82 -0.93 14.74
N THR A 114 -31.47 -1.32 15.96
CA THR A 114 -32.41 -1.86 16.95
C THR A 114 -33.09 -0.78 17.82
N GLY A 115 -32.73 0.50 17.66
CA GLY A 115 -33.24 1.59 18.48
C GLY A 115 -32.83 1.50 19.96
N THR A 116 -31.74 0.78 20.27
CA THR A 116 -31.26 0.60 21.64
C THR A 116 -30.29 1.71 22.02
N VAL A 117 -30.35 2.17 23.27
CA VAL A 117 -29.43 3.19 23.77
C VAL A 117 -28.05 2.56 23.99
N VAL A 118 -27.02 3.15 23.39
CA VAL A 118 -25.62 2.73 23.61
C VAL A 118 -25.05 3.50 24.79
N ASN A 119 -24.33 2.80 25.66
CA ASN A 119 -23.55 3.47 26.71
C ASN A 119 -22.55 4.47 26.11
N THR A 120 -22.14 5.47 26.91
CA THR A 120 -21.19 6.48 26.47
C THR A 120 -19.78 5.92 26.27
N GLU A 121 -19.35 4.87 27.00
CA GLU A 121 -17.97 4.37 26.91
C GLU A 121 -17.60 3.79 25.54
N PRO A 122 -18.43 2.90 24.92
CA PRO A 122 -18.19 2.40 23.56
C PRO A 122 -18.13 3.50 22.49
N LEU A 123 -18.91 4.59 22.67
CA LEU A 123 -18.92 5.72 21.74
C LEU A 123 -17.61 6.51 21.83
N ILE A 124 -17.15 6.82 23.05
CA ILE A 124 -15.87 7.50 23.26
C ILE A 124 -14.72 6.65 22.75
N ALA A 125 -14.69 5.34 23.05
CA ALA A 125 -13.67 4.42 22.56
C ALA A 125 -13.64 4.36 21.03
N PHE A 126 -14.81 4.28 20.39
CA PHE A 126 -14.91 4.31 18.93
C PHE A 126 -14.35 5.60 18.34
N LEU A 127 -14.82 6.76 18.83
CA LEU A 127 -14.39 8.06 18.31
C LEU A 127 -12.89 8.26 18.50
N PHE A 128 -12.36 7.95 19.67
CA PHE A 128 -10.94 8.09 19.98
C PHE A 128 -10.07 7.18 19.10
N LEU A 129 -10.37 5.89 19.04
CA LEU A 129 -9.58 4.93 18.26
C LEU A 129 -9.70 5.14 16.75
N ALA A 130 -10.90 5.51 16.26
CA ALA A 130 -11.10 5.82 14.86
C ALA A 130 -10.27 7.06 14.47
N THR A 131 -10.43 8.16 15.20
CA THR A 131 -9.73 9.42 14.89
C THR A 131 -8.21 9.26 15.01
N SER A 132 -7.71 8.65 16.09
CA SER A 132 -6.27 8.42 16.27
C SER A 132 -5.71 7.46 15.22
N GLY A 133 -6.45 6.40 14.88
CA GLY A 133 -6.06 5.41 13.87
C GLY A 133 -5.97 6.02 12.48
N PHE A 134 -6.96 6.82 12.07
CA PHE A 134 -6.94 7.53 10.79
C PHE A 134 -5.84 8.60 10.72
N GLN A 135 -5.65 9.39 11.78
CA GLN A 135 -4.57 10.38 11.86
C GLN A 135 -3.20 9.70 11.73
N ALA A 136 -2.96 8.62 12.47
CA ALA A 136 -1.73 7.87 12.38
C ALA A 136 -1.51 7.25 10.98
N LEU A 137 -2.58 6.76 10.33
CA LEU A 137 -2.49 6.23 8.97
C LEU A 137 -2.06 7.30 7.96
N ILE A 138 -2.70 8.47 8.00
CA ILE A 138 -2.38 9.59 7.11
C ILE A 138 -0.94 10.05 7.36
N PHE A 139 -0.54 10.17 8.62
CA PHE A 139 0.82 10.56 8.98
C PHE A 139 1.86 9.54 8.49
N ALA A 140 1.57 8.24 8.61
CA ALA A 140 2.43 7.18 8.08
C ALA A 140 2.56 7.26 6.56
N MET A 141 1.46 7.50 5.85
CA MET A 141 1.46 7.68 4.39
C MET A 141 2.25 8.91 3.95
N TRP A 142 2.12 10.02 4.69
CA TRP A 142 2.86 11.24 4.42
C TRP A 142 4.37 11.05 4.58
N MET A 143 4.81 10.40 5.67
CA MET A 143 6.22 10.05 5.86
C MET A 143 6.73 9.08 4.78
N ASP A 144 5.94 8.07 4.39
CA ASP A 144 6.32 7.15 3.31
C ASP A 144 6.47 7.90 1.97
N MET A 145 5.61 8.88 1.70
CA MET A 145 5.72 9.73 0.51
C MET A 145 7.02 10.54 0.53
N GLN A 146 7.30 11.25 1.62
CA GLN A 146 8.52 12.06 1.78
C GLN A 146 9.80 11.22 1.66
N ASP A 147 9.85 10.03 2.28
CA ASP A 147 11.02 9.14 2.16
C ASP A 147 11.25 8.67 0.72
N ASN A 148 10.18 8.54 -0.08
CA ASN A 148 10.27 8.08 -1.46
C ASN A 148 10.57 9.20 -2.47
N GLU A 149 10.35 10.48 -2.14
CA GLU A 149 10.65 11.61 -3.05
C GLU A 149 12.12 11.60 -3.53
N ARG A 150 13.05 11.20 -2.66
CA ARG A 150 14.49 11.09 -3.01
C ARG A 150 14.79 10.10 -4.13
N LEU A 151 13.87 9.16 -4.41
CA LEU A 151 14.01 8.15 -5.44
C LEU A 151 13.55 8.65 -6.81
N TYR A 152 12.72 9.70 -6.87
CA TYR A 152 12.29 10.31 -8.13
C TYR A 152 13.38 11.28 -8.60
N LYS A 153 14.05 10.95 -9.71
CA LYS A 153 15.12 11.75 -10.31
C LYS A 153 14.97 11.88 -11.82
#